data_AF-A0A976KUQ3-F1
#
_entry.id   AF-A0A976KUQ3-F1
#
_cell.length_a   1.000
_cell.length_b   1.000
_cell.length_c   1.000
_cell.angle_alpha   90.00
_cell.angle_beta   90.00
_cell.angle_gamma   90.00
#
_symmetry.space_group_name_H-M   'P 1'
#
loop_
_entity.id
_entity.type
_entity.pdbx_description
1 polymer ?
#
loop_
_entity_poly.entity_id
_entity_poly.type
_entity_poly.pdbx_seq_one_letter_code
_entity_poly.pdbx_strand_id
1 'polypeptide(L)' 'MAKRQTRRSISVRGVTYQRLKNFCDAEGQSVSGYLEDIIAERLDAAGVPVPTFVPPRPSPKLIDSEEIMSQHFTF' A
#
# COMPACT_ATOMS: atom_id res chain seq x y z
N MET A 1 -4.13 17.79 -14.51
CA MET A 1 -4.42 16.35 -14.62
C MET A 1 -3.84 15.66 -13.41
N ALA A 2 -4.67 15.12 -12.51
CA ALA A 2 -4.17 14.34 -11.38
C ALA A 2 -3.41 13.13 -11.92
N LYS A 3 -2.10 13.10 -11.68
CA LYS A 3 -1.21 11.99 -12.06
C LYS A 3 -1.84 10.72 -11.50
N ARG A 4 -2.27 9.78 -12.36
CA ARG A 4 -3.02 8.57 -11.95
C ARG A 4 -2.35 7.94 -10.73
N GLN A 5 -2.97 8.07 -9.56
CA GLN A 5 -2.48 7.43 -8.35
C GLN A 5 -2.54 5.92 -8.61
N THR A 6 -1.40 5.25 -8.47
CA THR A 6 -1.32 3.81 -8.72
C THR A 6 -1.34 3.09 -7.38
N ARG A 7 -2.31 2.18 -7.19
CA ARG A 7 -2.44 1.43 -5.93
C ARG A 7 -1.12 0.72 -5.59
N ARG A 8 -0.71 0.81 -4.32
CA ARG A 8 0.41 0.07 -3.72
C ARG A 8 -0.11 -0.65 -2.48
N SER A 9 0.24 -1.92 -2.33
CA SER A 9 -0.14 -2.74 -1.17
C SER A 9 1.09 -3.00 -0.31
N ILE A 10 0.93 -2.96 1.00
CA ILE A 10 1.94 -3.36 1.98
C ILE A 10 1.35 -4.45 2.88
N SER A 11 2.17 -5.45 3.23
CA SER A 11 1.77 -6.48 4.19
C SER A 11 1.99 -5.95 5.61
N VAL A 12 0.96 -6.06 6.45
CA VAL A 12 1.00 -5.66 7.87
C VAL A 12 0.25 -6.69 8.71
N ARG A 13 0.48 -6.71 10.02
CA ARG A 13 -0.29 -7.54 10.96
C ARG A 13 -1.76 -7.08 10.95
N GLY A 14 -2.70 -8.02 10.96
CA GLY A 14 -4.14 -7.72 10.94
C GLY A 14 -4.58 -6.79 12.09
N VAL A 15 -4.08 -7.04 13.31
CA VAL A 15 -4.35 -6.18 14.47
C VAL A 15 -3.87 -4.74 14.29
N THR A 16 -2.72 -4.54 13.63
CA THR A 16 -2.18 -3.21 13.35
C THR A 16 -3.05 -2.48 12.33
N TYR A 17 -3.45 -3.17 11.26
CA TYR A 17 -4.34 -2.61 10.26
C TYR A 17 -5.70 -2.22 10.86
N GLN A 18 -6.31 -3.10 11.67
CA GLN A 18 -7.62 -2.82 12.25
C GLN A 18 -7.57 -1.61 13.19
N ARG A 19 -6.51 -1.48 14.01
CA ARG A 19 -6.32 -0.33 14.88
C ARG A 19 -6.19 0.97 14.08
N LEU A 20 -5.38 0.96 13.02
CA LEU A 20 -5.21 2.10 12.12
C LEU A 20 -6.53 2.49 11.44
N LYS A 21 -7.26 1.50 10.92
CA LYS A 21 -8.54 1.72 10.26
C LYS A 21 -9.55 2.37 11.20
N ASN A 22 -9.73 1.82 12.40
CA ASN A 22 -10.68 2.36 13.38
C ASN A 22 -10.36 3.81 13.76
N PHE A 23 -9.07 4.13 13.91
CA PHE A 23 -8.63 5.50 14.17
C PHE A 23 -8.99 6.43 13.01
N CYS A 24 -8.65 6.06 11.77
CA CYS A 24 -8.94 6.87 10.60
C CYS A 24 -10.45 7.06 10.38
N ASP A 25 -11.25 6.00 10.58
CA ASP A 25 -12.71 6.06 10.48
C ASP A 25 -13.31 7.04 11.50
N ALA A 26 -12.79 7.07 12.75
CA ALA A 26 -13.26 7.97 13.80
C ALA A 26 -12.97 9.45 13.50
N GLU A 27 -11.83 9.73 12.86
CA GLU A 27 -11.40 11.07 12.44
C GLU A 27 -11.98 11.50 11.08
N GLY A 28 -12.73 10.62 10.40
CA GLY A 28 -13.25 10.88 9.06
C GLY A 28 -12.16 10.97 7.97
N GLN A 29 -10.98 10.40 8.22
CA GLN A 29 -9.84 10.41 7.31
C GLN A 29 -9.70 9.05 6.59
N SER A 30 -9.17 9.07 5.36
CA SER A 30 -8.79 7.82 4.69
C SER A 30 -7.47 7.27 5.25
N VAL A 31 -7.35 5.94 5.34
CA VAL A 31 -6.11 5.27 5.74
C VAL A 31 -4.93 5.68 4.84
N SER A 32 -5.17 5.84 3.55
CA SER A 32 -4.14 6.30 2.60
C SER A 32 -3.68 7.72 2.89
N GLY A 33 -4.60 8.66 3.13
CA GLY A 33 -4.26 10.04 3.44
C GLY A 33 -3.46 10.14 4.74
N TYR A 34 -3.92 9.45 5.79
CA TYR A 34 -3.21 9.42 7.07
C TYR A 34 -1.78 8.88 6.95
N LEU A 35 -1.59 7.81 6.17
CA LEU A 35 -0.26 7.26 5.93
C LEU A 35 0.62 8.21 5.09
N GLU A 36 0.07 8.85 4.07
CA GLU A 36 0.80 9.83 3.26
C GLU A 36 1.29 11.01 4.11
N ASP A 37 0.44 11.53 5.01
CA ASP A 37 0.77 12.63 5.92
C ASP A 37 1.90 12.24 6.89
N ILE A 38 1.79 11.09 7.57
CA ILE A 38 2.82 10.61 8.50
C ILE A 38 4.13 10.31 7.80
N ILE A 39 4.07 9.71 6.60
CA ILE A 39 5.28 9.42 5.82
C ILE A 39 5.97 10.72 5.42
N ALA A 40 5.22 11.71 4.93
CA ALA A 40 5.77 13.01 4.57
C ALA A 40 6.43 13.67 5.79
N GLU A 41 5.70 13.80 6.91
CA GLU A 41 6.22 14.39 8.15
C GLU A 41 7.50 13.70 8.61
N ARG A 42 7.51 12.36 8.64
CA ARG A 42 8.64 11.59 9.14
C ARG A 42 9.88 11.69 8.23
N LEU A 43 9.69 11.69 6.91
CA LEU A 43 10.77 11.77 5.93
C LEU A 43 11.31 13.20 5.80
N ASP A 44 10.45 14.21 5.86
CA ASP A 44 10.83 15.62 5.83
C ASP A 44 11.66 15.97 7.09
N ALA A 45 11.23 15.51 8.27
CA ALA A 45 11.99 15.67 9.51
C ALA A 45 13.36 14.96 9.47
N ALA A 46 13.50 13.93 8.64
CA ALA A 46 14.76 13.22 8.42
C ALA A 46 15.61 13.82 7.26
N GLY A 47 15.12 14.88 6.60
CA GLY A 47 15.79 15.50 5.46
C GLY A 47 15.89 14.59 4.23
N VAL A 48 15.00 13.61 4.10
CA VAL A 48 14.99 12.68 2.96
C VAL A 48 14.45 13.42 1.73
N PRO A 49 15.21 13.50 0.63
CA PRO A 49 14.77 14.26 -0.55
C PRO A 49 13.60 13.58 -1.24
N VAL A 50 12.65 14.39 -1.71
CA VAL A 50 11.49 13.91 -2.49
C VAL A 50 11.97 13.37 -3.85
N PRO A 51 11.64 12.12 -4.22
CA PRO A 51 12.01 11.57 -5.52
C PRO A 51 11.38 12.34 -6.67
N THR A 52 12.20 12.79 -7.63
CA THR A 52 11.74 13.49 -8.84
C THR A 52 11.23 12.53 -9.92
N PHE A 53 11.63 11.26 -9.84
CA PHE A 53 11.25 10.19 -10.77
C PHE A 53 10.75 8.96 -10.01
N VAL A 54 9.62 8.41 -10.47
CA VAL A 54 9.07 7.15 -9.98
C VAL A 54 9.04 6.18 -11.16
N PRO A 55 9.79 5.07 -11.14
CA PRO A 55 9.76 4.11 -12.22
C PRO A 55 8.37 3.47 -12.35
N PRO A 56 7.95 3.10 -13.56
CA PRO A 56 6.69 2.40 -13.76
C PRO A 56 6.70 1.06 -13.01
N ARG A 57 5.53 0.65 -12.49
CA ARG A 57 5.39 -0.66 -11.85
C ARG A 57 5.74 -1.75 -12.87
N PRO A 58 6.62 -2.71 -12.55
CA PRO A 58 6.86 -3.84 -13.44
C PRO A 58 5.54 -4.58 -13.69
N SER A 59 5.28 -4.93 -14.96
CA SER A 59 4.12 -5.74 -15.31
C SER A 59 4.24 -7.10 -14.61
N PRO A 60 3.14 -7.64 -14.05
CA PRO A 60 3.17 -9.00 -13.52
C PRO A 60 3.56 -9.95 -14.66
N LYS A 61 4.59 -10.77 -14.44
CA LYS A 61 4.85 -11.93 -15.29
C LYS A 61 3.60 -12.82 -15.19
N LEU A 62 3.06 -13.26 -16.32
CA LEU A 62 1.99 -14.26 -16.36
C LEU A 62 2.54 -15.50 -15.65
N ILE A 63 2.07 -15.75 -14.42
CA ILE A 63 2.29 -17.03 -13.74
C ILE A 63 1.24 -17.97 -14.30
N ASP A 64 1.66 -19.12 -14.80
CA ASP A 64 0.77 -20.09 -15.42
C ASP A 64 -0.32 -20.50 -14.43
N SER A 65 -1.58 -20.44 -14.86
CA SER A 65 -2.74 -20.46 -13.95
C SER A 65 -3.00 -21.85 -13.34
N GLU A 66 -2.28 -22.88 -13.81
CA GLU A 66 -2.45 -24.27 -13.43
C GLU A 66 -1.89 -24.60 -12.04
N GLU A 67 -0.85 -23.90 -11.56
CA GLU A 67 -0.21 -24.20 -10.27
C GLU A 67 -1.08 -23.76 -9.07
N ILE A 68 -1.89 -22.71 -9.23
CA ILE A 68 -2.73 -22.15 -8.16
C ILE A 68 -3.92 -23.07 -7.84
N MET A 69 -4.40 -23.86 -8.80
CA MET A 69 -5.52 -24.79 -8.58
C MET A 69 -5.13 -26.04 -7.80
N SER A 70 -3.85 -26.44 -7.81
CA SER A 70 -3.39 -27.65 -7.12
C SER A 70 -3.24 -27.46 -5.60
N GLN A 71 -3.16 -26.23 -5.09
CA GLN A 71 -2.94 -25.98 -3.66
C GLN A 71 -4.22 -25.71 -2.87
N HIS A 72 -5.39 -25.55 -3.53
CA HIS A 72 -6.61 -25.09 -2.87
C HIS A 72 -7.77 -26.10 -2.79
N PHE A 73 -7.57 -27.36 -3.22
CA PHE A 73 -8.52 -28.43 -2.94
C PHE A 73 -7.78 -29.73 -2.62
N THR A 74 -7.47 -29.93 -1.34
CA THR A 74 -7.40 -31.27 -0.75
C THR A 74 -8.52 -31.34 0.30
N PHE A 75 -9.45 -32.28 0.09
CA PHE A 75 -10.59 -32.57 0.97
C PHE A 75 -10.14 -33.15 2.31
#